data_AF-A0A419FXS1-F1
#
_entry.id   AF-A0A419FXS1-F1
#
_cell.length_a   1.000
_cell.length_b   1.000
_cell.length_c   1.000
_cell.angle_alpha   90.00
_cell.angle_beta   90.00
_cell.angle_gamma   90.00
#
_symmetry.space_group_name_H-M   'P 1'
#
loop_
_entity.id
_entity.type
_entity.pdbx_description
1 polymer ?
#
loop_
_entity_poly.entity_id
_entity_poly.type
_entity_poly.pdbx_seq_one_letter_code
_entity_poly.pdbx_strand_id
1 'polypeptide(L)'
;MIAIKKSQTADTRSCDFSTVTKEQLEASSYQHIGDVNKGIFFFKTLLTDAGSKHDNDKITKLDHFHADFITGFQQTGWWDNHRKITRHHLTAEDGIPEDVNLIDVLEMIADCVMAGMGRTGSVYPLTINPDVLKRAVDNTMELLKSQIVVEG
;
A
#
# COMPACT_ATOMS: atom_id res chain seq x y z
N MET A 1 -4.03 -2.63 16.10
CA MET A 1 -4.99 -1.57 16.43
C MET A 1 -4.26 -0.31 16.85
N ILE A 2 -4.71 0.83 16.35
CA ILE A 2 -4.17 2.17 16.56
C ILE A 2 -5.20 2.92 17.41
N ALA A 3 -4.85 3.25 18.64
CA ALA A 3 -5.70 4.06 19.51
C ALA A 3 -5.54 5.55 19.19
N ILE A 4 -6.68 6.24 18.99
CA ILE A 4 -6.76 7.69 18.83
C ILE A 4 -7.79 8.27 19.79
N LYS A 5 -7.73 9.56 20.05
CA LYS A 5 -8.71 10.26 20.90
C LYS A 5 -9.59 11.17 20.06
N LYS A 6 -10.80 11.44 20.56
CA LYS A 6 -11.65 12.48 19.94
C LYS A 6 -10.93 13.82 19.98
N SER A 7 -10.97 14.54 18.86
CA SER A 7 -10.47 15.91 18.74
C SER A 7 -11.60 16.80 18.25
N GLN A 8 -12.44 17.27 19.18
CA GLN A 8 -13.63 18.08 18.83
C GLN A 8 -13.28 19.55 18.57
N THR A 9 -12.17 20.01 19.12
CA THR A 9 -11.81 21.44 19.20
C THR A 9 -10.84 21.90 18.10
N ALA A 10 -10.33 20.99 17.26
CA ALA A 10 -9.51 21.29 16.08
C ALA A 10 -10.19 20.94 14.75
N ASP A 11 -11.52 20.81 14.71
CA ASP A 11 -12.28 20.64 13.46
C ASP A 11 -12.86 21.97 12.98
N THR A 12 -12.40 22.46 11.83
CA THR A 12 -12.90 23.69 11.21
C THR A 12 -14.34 23.60 10.71
N ARG A 13 -14.94 22.40 10.68
CA ARG A 13 -16.29 22.15 10.19
C ARG A 13 -17.32 21.93 11.29
N SER A 14 -16.91 21.49 12.48
CA SER A 14 -17.83 21.12 13.56
C SER A 14 -17.53 21.75 14.92
N CYS A 15 -16.43 22.50 15.06
CA CYS A 15 -16.07 23.16 16.31
C CYS A 15 -16.85 24.47 16.50
N ASP A 16 -17.41 24.70 17.70
CA ASP A 16 -17.89 26.02 18.11
C ASP A 16 -16.69 26.89 18.52
N PHE A 17 -16.13 27.59 17.53
CA PHE A 17 -14.95 28.45 17.69
C PHE A 17 -15.11 29.53 18.77
N SER A 18 -16.34 29.90 19.15
CA SER A 18 -16.58 30.92 20.16
C SER A 18 -16.27 30.46 21.59
N THR A 19 -16.11 29.14 21.78
CA THR A 19 -15.93 28.51 23.10
C THR A 19 -14.53 27.89 23.31
N VAL A 20 -13.68 27.91 22.28
CA VAL A 20 -12.37 27.24 22.29
C VAL A 20 -11.24 28.22 22.54
N THR A 21 -10.42 27.96 23.54
CA THR A 21 -9.21 28.75 23.80
C THR A 21 -8.09 28.38 22.84
N LYS A 22 -7.11 29.28 22.69
CA LYS A 22 -5.91 29.03 21.89
C LYS A 22 -5.16 27.77 22.36
N GLU A 23 -5.08 27.56 23.68
CA GLU A 23 -4.40 26.42 24.29
C GLU A 23 -5.12 25.10 23.98
N GLN A 24 -6.46 25.09 24.01
CA GLN A 24 -7.26 23.93 23.63
C GLN A 24 -7.08 23.59 22.15
N LEU A 25 -7.05 24.61 21.28
CA LEU A 25 -6.79 24.43 19.85
C LEU A 25 -5.38 23.88 19.59
N GLU A 26 -4.37 24.41 20.27
CA GLU A 26 -2.99 23.94 20.18
C GLU A 26 -2.86 22.48 20.63
N ALA A 27 -3.41 22.13 21.80
CA ALA A 27 -3.39 20.76 22.31
C ALA A 27 -4.07 19.77 21.34
N SER A 28 -5.22 20.16 20.80
CA SER A 28 -5.97 19.35 19.82
C SER A 28 -5.23 19.18 18.50
N SER A 29 -4.47 20.19 18.10
CA SER A 29 -3.64 20.15 16.89
C SER A 29 -2.47 19.19 17.07
N TYR A 30 -1.77 19.24 18.21
CA TYR A 30 -0.71 18.26 18.52
C TYR A 30 -1.26 16.83 18.62
N GLN A 31 -2.45 16.64 19.19
CA GLN A 31 -3.11 15.34 19.21
C GLN A 31 -3.36 14.83 17.78
N HIS A 32 -3.95 15.65 16.91
CA HIS A 32 -4.24 15.25 15.53
C HIS A 32 -2.96 14.87 14.77
N ILE A 33 -1.89 15.65 14.91
CA ILE A 33 -0.57 15.35 14.33
C ILE A 33 -0.07 13.99 14.83
N GLY A 34 -0.16 13.74 16.14
CA GLY A 34 0.21 12.46 16.74
C GLY A 34 -0.58 11.28 16.17
N ASP A 35 -1.90 11.44 16.01
CA ASP A 35 -2.78 10.40 15.49
C ASP A 35 -2.55 10.12 13.99
N VAL A 36 -2.31 11.16 13.18
CA VAL A 36 -1.90 11.01 11.77
C VAL A 36 -0.56 10.28 11.67
N ASN A 37 0.42 10.63 12.51
CA ASN A 37 1.71 9.95 12.53
C ASN A 37 1.59 8.44 12.80
N LYS A 38 0.66 8.02 13.66
CA LYS A 38 0.40 6.59 13.89
C LYS A 38 -0.14 5.90 12.62
N GLY A 39 -1.04 6.54 11.89
CA GLY A 39 -1.55 6.04 10.61
C GLY A 39 -0.47 5.93 9.53
N ILE A 40 0.37 6.96 9.40
CA ILE A 40 1.52 6.93 8.48
C ILE A 40 2.51 5.83 8.86
N PHE A 41 2.78 5.65 10.16
CA PHE A 41 3.66 4.58 10.63
C PHE A 41 3.11 3.19 10.29
N PHE A 42 1.79 2.99 10.40
CA PHE A 42 1.15 1.74 9.97
C PHE A 42 1.40 1.44 8.48
N PHE A 43 1.20 2.42 7.59
CA PHE A 43 1.51 2.25 6.17
C PHE A 43 2.98 1.97 5.90
N LYS A 44 3.90 2.64 6.64
CA LYS A 44 5.34 2.35 6.57
C LYS A 44 5.63 0.88 6.89
N THR A 45 5.01 0.33 7.94
CA THR A 45 5.17 -1.08 8.31
C THR A 45 4.68 -2.01 7.20
N LEU A 46 3.51 -1.73 6.61
CA LEU A 46 3.00 -2.53 5.48
C LEU A 46 3.93 -2.46 4.26
N LEU A 47 4.44 -1.28 3.93
CA LEU A 47 5.35 -1.11 2.80
C LEU A 47 6.68 -1.86 3.02
N THR A 48 7.20 -1.84 4.24
CA THR A 48 8.40 -2.58 4.61
C THR A 48 8.17 -4.10 4.52
N ASP A 49 7.01 -4.56 4.97
CA ASP A 49 6.62 -5.98 4.88
C ASP A 49 6.48 -6.44 3.42
N ALA A 50 5.76 -5.67 2.58
CA ALA A 50 5.63 -5.93 1.15
C ALA A 50 6.99 -6.03 0.46
N GLY A 51 7.88 -5.05 0.67
CA GLY A 51 9.22 -5.07 0.11
C GLY A 51 10.07 -6.26 0.58
N SER A 52 9.90 -6.70 1.83
CA SER A 52 10.63 -7.87 2.37
C SER A 52 10.18 -9.21 1.79
N LYS A 53 8.95 -9.27 1.28
CA LYS A 53 8.32 -10.48 0.73
C LYS A 53 8.27 -10.49 -0.79
N HIS A 54 8.69 -9.40 -1.43
CA HIS A 54 8.71 -9.23 -2.87
C HIS A 54 9.37 -10.44 -3.56
N ASP A 55 8.67 -11.04 -4.53
CA ASP A 55 9.12 -12.19 -5.31
C ASP A 55 9.64 -13.39 -4.52
N ASN A 56 9.19 -13.59 -3.26
CA ASN A 56 9.72 -14.64 -2.40
C ASN A 56 9.55 -16.06 -2.99
N ASP A 57 8.57 -16.26 -3.88
CA ASP A 57 8.36 -17.51 -4.59
C ASP A 57 9.46 -17.84 -5.60
N LYS A 58 10.23 -16.86 -6.10
CA LYS A 58 11.45 -17.14 -6.88
C LYS A 58 12.50 -17.89 -6.07
N ILE A 59 12.48 -17.74 -4.75
CA ILE A 59 13.37 -18.45 -3.82
C ILE A 59 12.70 -19.74 -3.34
N THR A 60 11.47 -19.66 -2.82
CA THR A 60 10.79 -20.81 -2.21
C THR A 60 10.26 -21.83 -3.22
N LYS A 61 10.13 -21.45 -4.50
CA LYS A 61 9.73 -22.28 -5.64
C LYS A 61 10.75 -22.20 -6.78
N LEU A 62 12.03 -22.07 -6.43
CA LEU A 62 13.13 -21.88 -7.39
C LEU A 62 13.13 -22.93 -8.52
N ASP A 63 12.84 -24.20 -8.22
CA ASP A 63 12.80 -25.25 -9.26
C ASP A 63 11.73 -24.99 -10.33
N HIS A 64 10.55 -24.52 -9.94
CA HIS A 64 9.47 -24.19 -10.88
C HIS A 64 9.81 -22.95 -11.69
N PHE A 65 10.36 -21.92 -11.03
CA PHE A 65 10.83 -20.73 -11.72
C PHE A 65 11.94 -21.06 -12.73
N HIS A 66 12.90 -21.90 -12.34
CA HIS A 66 13.99 -22.34 -13.20
C HIS A 66 13.50 -23.20 -14.37
N ALA A 67 12.51 -24.07 -14.14
CA ALA A 67 11.89 -24.87 -15.20
C ALA A 67 11.29 -23.99 -16.31
N ASP A 68 10.54 -22.94 -15.96
CA ASP A 68 10.04 -21.97 -16.94
C ASP A 68 11.20 -21.17 -17.57
N PHE A 69 12.18 -20.74 -16.76
CA PHE A 69 13.33 -19.94 -17.21
C PHE A 69 14.14 -20.61 -18.32
N ILE A 70 14.46 -21.91 -18.20
CA ILE A 70 15.26 -22.62 -19.22
C ILE A 70 14.54 -22.78 -20.56
N THR A 71 13.22 -22.60 -20.59
CA THR A 71 12.42 -22.57 -21.83
C THR A 71 12.39 -21.18 -22.46
N GLY A 72 13.00 -20.17 -21.82
CA GLY A 72 12.80 -18.76 -22.18
C GLY A 72 11.37 -18.29 -21.91
N PHE A 73 10.70 -18.85 -20.91
CA PHE A 73 9.29 -18.60 -20.57
C PHE A 73 8.29 -18.94 -21.68
N GLN A 74 8.61 -19.92 -22.54
CA GLN A 74 7.60 -20.54 -23.42
C GLN A 74 6.58 -21.37 -22.62
N GLN A 75 7.02 -21.90 -21.47
CA GLN A 75 6.16 -22.41 -20.41
C GLN A 75 6.06 -21.34 -19.32
N THR A 76 4.84 -21.12 -18.82
CA THR A 76 4.51 -20.01 -17.90
C THR A 76 3.85 -20.48 -16.61
N GLY A 77 4.00 -21.76 -16.25
CA GLY A 77 3.32 -22.32 -15.07
C GLY A 77 3.68 -21.59 -13.77
N TRP A 78 4.94 -21.20 -13.63
CA TRP A 78 5.40 -20.38 -12.51
C TRP A 78 4.86 -18.97 -12.64
N TRP A 79 5.00 -18.33 -13.81
CA TRP A 79 4.55 -16.94 -14.03
C TRP A 79 3.04 -16.74 -13.79
N ASP A 80 2.22 -17.69 -14.24
CA ASP A 80 0.77 -17.66 -14.08
C ASP A 80 0.33 -17.82 -12.62
N ASN A 81 1.11 -18.54 -11.82
CA ASN A 81 0.89 -18.63 -10.38
C ASN A 81 1.46 -17.39 -9.67
N HIS A 82 2.68 -16.99 -10.02
CA HIS A 82 3.41 -15.87 -9.43
C HIS A 82 2.56 -14.61 -9.39
N ARG A 83 1.98 -14.22 -10.54
CA ARG A 83 1.11 -13.05 -10.65
C ARG A 83 -0.09 -13.07 -9.70
N LYS A 84 -0.59 -14.25 -9.33
CA LYS A 84 -1.76 -14.42 -8.46
C LYS A 84 -1.40 -14.41 -6.98
N ILE A 85 -0.17 -14.81 -6.64
CA ILE A 85 0.28 -14.93 -5.25
C ILE A 85 1.10 -13.73 -4.79
N THR A 86 1.64 -12.93 -5.70
CA THR A 86 2.27 -11.64 -5.43
C THR A 86 1.32 -10.50 -5.83
N ARG A 87 1.49 -9.33 -5.22
CA ARG A 87 0.47 -8.26 -5.26
C ARG A 87 0.81 -7.10 -6.20
N HIS A 88 2.03 -7.06 -6.74
CA HIS A 88 2.52 -5.94 -7.55
C HIS A 88 2.23 -6.08 -9.06
N HIS A 89 1.61 -7.17 -9.54
CA HIS A 89 1.30 -7.38 -10.96
C HIS A 89 -0.03 -6.76 -11.40
N LEU A 90 -0.22 -5.46 -11.11
CA LEU A 90 -1.51 -4.78 -11.29
C LEU A 90 -1.89 -4.49 -12.75
N THR A 91 -1.04 -4.85 -13.72
CA THR A 91 -1.32 -4.80 -15.16
C THR A 91 -1.94 -6.10 -15.69
N ALA A 92 -1.90 -7.17 -14.89
CA ALA A 92 -2.52 -8.44 -15.22
C ALA A 92 -3.88 -8.55 -14.51
N GLU A 93 -4.96 -8.80 -15.26
CA GLU A 93 -6.32 -8.86 -14.70
C GLU A 93 -6.45 -9.90 -13.58
N ASP A 94 -5.84 -11.07 -13.75
CA ASP A 94 -5.80 -12.15 -12.75
C ASP A 94 -4.73 -11.93 -11.65
N GLY A 95 -3.91 -10.89 -11.77
CA GLY A 95 -2.93 -10.48 -10.77
C GLY A 95 -3.38 -9.35 -9.86
N ILE A 96 -4.60 -8.84 -10.02
CA ILE A 96 -5.16 -7.76 -9.20
C ILE A 96 -5.95 -8.38 -8.04
N PRO A 97 -5.51 -8.22 -6.78
CA PRO A 97 -6.28 -8.67 -5.63
C PRO A 97 -7.62 -7.93 -5.50
N GLU A 98 -8.65 -8.59 -4.96
CA GLU A 98 -9.93 -7.93 -4.67
C GLU A 98 -9.74 -6.74 -3.70
N ASP A 99 -8.87 -6.93 -2.71
CA ASP A 99 -8.47 -5.97 -1.68
C ASP A 99 -7.22 -5.14 -2.07
N VAL A 100 -6.95 -4.97 -3.37
CA VAL A 100 -5.84 -4.13 -3.86
C VAL A 100 -5.81 -2.79 -3.14
N ASN A 101 -4.63 -2.35 -2.70
CA ASN A 101 -4.46 -1.12 -1.93
C ASN A 101 -3.21 -0.35 -2.40
N LEU A 102 -2.97 0.84 -1.84
CA LEU A 102 -1.88 1.72 -2.28
C LEU A 102 -0.48 1.17 -1.97
N ILE A 103 -0.35 0.21 -1.04
CA ILE A 103 0.92 -0.46 -0.79
C ILE A 103 1.31 -1.31 -2.01
N ASP A 104 0.33 -2.01 -2.60
CA ASP A 104 0.53 -2.82 -3.82
C ASP A 104 0.95 -1.95 -5.01
N VAL A 105 0.35 -0.76 -5.13
CA VAL A 105 0.70 0.23 -6.16
C VAL A 105 2.13 0.74 -5.98
N LEU A 106 2.53 1.06 -4.74
CA LEU A 106 3.89 1.50 -4.45
C LEU A 106 4.92 0.38 -4.68
N GLU A 107 4.59 -0.87 -4.34
CA GLU A 107 5.44 -2.03 -4.64
C GLU A 107 5.62 -2.21 -6.15
N MET A 108 4.54 -2.13 -6.95
CA MET A 108 4.60 -2.19 -8.41
C MET A 108 5.49 -1.10 -9.00
N ILE A 109 5.33 0.15 -8.54
CA ILE A 109 6.18 1.27 -9.00
C ILE A 109 7.64 0.97 -8.68
N ALA A 110 7.93 0.51 -7.46
CA ALA A 110 9.29 0.18 -7.05
C ALA A 110 9.87 -0.96 -7.90
N ASP A 111 9.15 -2.06 -8.08
CA ASP A 111 9.58 -3.20 -8.92
C ASP A 111 9.87 -2.74 -10.35
N CYS A 112 8.92 -2.07 -11.00
CA CYS A 112 9.06 -1.63 -12.39
C CYS A 112 10.25 -0.69 -12.59
N VAL A 113 10.45 0.27 -11.68
CA VAL A 113 11.57 1.22 -11.75
C VAL A 113 12.90 0.51 -11.50
N MET A 114 13.00 -0.30 -10.44
CA MET A 114 14.23 -1.01 -10.09
C MET A 114 14.61 -2.02 -11.18
N ALA A 115 13.65 -2.79 -11.69
CA ALA A 115 13.84 -3.75 -12.75
C ALA A 115 14.21 -3.08 -14.08
N GLY A 116 13.49 -2.03 -14.48
CA GLY A 116 13.77 -1.30 -15.72
C GLY A 116 15.15 -0.65 -15.71
N MET A 117 15.45 0.12 -14.65
CA MET A 117 16.77 0.74 -14.50
C MET A 117 17.89 -0.29 -14.41
N GLY A 118 17.68 -1.40 -13.68
CA GLY A 118 18.69 -2.45 -13.52
C GLY A 118 18.96 -3.29 -14.78
N ARG A 119 17.95 -3.50 -15.63
CA ARG A 119 18.08 -4.35 -16.84
C ARG A 119 18.49 -3.55 -18.07
N THR A 120 17.92 -2.37 -18.28
CA THR A 120 18.06 -1.60 -19.53
C THR A 120 18.46 -0.15 -19.32
N GLY A 121 18.52 0.34 -18.08
CA GLY A 121 18.77 1.75 -17.77
C GLY A 121 17.59 2.67 -18.10
N SER A 122 16.41 2.11 -18.36
CA SER A 122 15.21 2.85 -18.73
C SER A 122 13.96 2.20 -18.14
N VAL A 123 12.91 2.99 -17.93
CA VAL A 123 11.63 2.50 -17.41
C VAL A 123 10.57 2.70 -18.48
N TYR A 124 9.88 1.64 -18.88
CA TYR A 124 8.73 1.74 -19.78
C TYR A 124 7.59 2.50 -19.09
N PRO A 125 6.71 3.19 -19.85
CA PRO A 125 5.55 3.86 -19.27
C PRO A 125 4.71 2.89 -18.44
N LEU A 126 4.60 3.16 -17.15
CA LEU A 126 3.75 2.41 -16.26
C LEU A 126 2.30 2.81 -16.50
N THR A 127 1.46 1.84 -16.87
CA THR A 127 0.03 2.06 -17.06
C THR A 127 -0.74 1.20 -16.06
N ILE A 128 -1.62 1.82 -15.29
CA ILE A 128 -2.52 1.15 -14.34
C ILE A 128 -3.93 1.57 -14.72
N ASN A 129 -4.86 0.61 -14.74
CA ASN A 129 -6.27 0.92 -14.96
C ASN A 129 -6.75 1.93 -13.89
N PRO A 130 -7.33 3.10 -14.26
CA PRO A 130 -7.82 4.08 -13.31
C PRO A 130 -8.78 3.53 -12.25
N ASP A 131 -9.59 2.54 -12.61
CA ASP A 131 -10.53 1.89 -11.68
C ASP A 131 -9.78 1.09 -10.59
N VAL A 132 -8.65 0.48 -10.95
CA VAL A 132 -7.77 -0.22 -10.00
C VAL A 132 -7.14 0.78 -9.03
N LEU A 133 -6.68 1.95 -9.53
CA LEU A 133 -6.13 3.00 -8.68
C LEU A 133 -7.20 3.56 -7.72
N LYS A 134 -8.43 3.77 -8.19
CA LYS A 134 -9.54 4.21 -7.34
C LYS A 134 -9.86 3.18 -6.25
N ARG A 135 -9.96 1.90 -6.62
CA ARG A 135 -10.14 0.80 -5.67
C ARG A 135 -9.01 0.75 -4.65
N ALA A 136 -7.76 0.95 -5.09
CA ALA A 136 -6.60 0.97 -4.20
C ALA A 136 -6.73 2.07 -3.13
N VAL A 137 -7.18 3.27 -3.51
CA VAL A 137 -7.45 4.37 -2.56
C VAL A 137 -8.55 3.98 -1.57
N ASP A 138 -9.69 3.48 -2.07
CA ASP A 138 -10.85 3.14 -1.24
C ASP A 138 -10.52 2.03 -0.24
N ASN A 139 -9.88 0.95 -0.72
CA ASN A 139 -9.46 -0.16 0.12
C ASN A 139 -8.38 0.26 1.14
N THR A 140 -7.47 1.17 0.80
CA THR A 140 -6.48 1.69 1.76
C THR A 140 -7.15 2.47 2.89
N MET A 141 -8.18 3.25 2.57
CA MET A 141 -8.97 3.98 3.56
C MET A 141 -9.69 3.02 4.50
N GLU A 142 -10.40 2.02 3.95
CA GLU A 142 -11.09 1.02 4.77
C GLU A 142 -10.13 0.16 5.59
N LEU A 143 -8.97 -0.20 5.03
CA LEU A 143 -7.90 -0.88 5.75
C LEU A 143 -7.44 -0.05 6.96
N LEU A 144 -7.11 1.23 6.77
CA LEU A 144 -6.70 2.08 7.90
C LEU A 144 -7.82 2.23 8.92
N LYS A 145 -9.06 2.50 8.48
CA LYS A 145 -10.24 2.60 9.36
C LYS A 145 -10.41 1.35 10.21
N SER A 146 -10.23 0.16 9.64
CA SER A 146 -10.32 -1.12 10.36
C SER A 146 -9.28 -1.26 11.48
N GLN A 147 -8.19 -0.48 11.43
CA GLN A 147 -7.16 -0.47 12.45
C GLN A 147 -7.40 0.55 13.56
N ILE A 148 -8.32 1.51 13.40
CA ILE A 148 -8.52 2.60 14.36
C ILE A 148 -9.48 2.18 15.48
N VAL A 149 -9.13 2.51 16.71
CA VAL A 149 -10.04 2.55 17.85
C VAL A 149 -10.07 3.97 18.40
N VAL A 150 -11.27 4.55 18.53
CA VAL A 150 -11.45 5.87 19.14
C VAL A 150 -11.73 5.68 20.63
N GLU A 151 -10.80 6.12 21.46
CA GLU A 151 -10.96 6.12 22.92
C GLU A 151 -11.94 7.23 23.35
N GLY A 152 -12.76 6.89 24.35
CA GLY A 152 -13.79 7.75 24.93
C GLY A 152 -13.24 8.88 25.77
#